data_AF-A0A0N4VE76-F1
#
_entry.id   AF-A0A0N4VE76-F1
#
_cell.length_a   1.000
_cell.length_b   1.000
_cell.length_c   1.000
_cell.angle_alpha   90.00
_cell.angle_beta   90.00
_cell.angle_gamma   90.00
#
_symmetry.space_group_name_H-M   'P 1'
#
loop_
_entity.id
_entity.type
_entity.pdbx_description
1 polymer ?
#
loop_
_entity_poly.entity_id
_entity_poly.type
_entity_poly.pdbx_seq_one_letter_code
_entity_poly.pdbx_strand_id
1 'polypeptide(L)'
;LLRNTSWAKLFVIFFIVYYNETISLPDAGVVVGSINPWVESLCLKNGAKKLLTLEYNKIITDHEKLGYEHPIKFAREWQKYVEKFDFVISFSSIEHSGLGRYGDPLDPIGDIREMQKTWCILKEGGLAFLGLPSGMDGLFYNAHRVYGRVRLPLLFNGKTLFSQNLKIEIEVTDLFWHFNRK
;
A
#
# COMPACT_ATOMS: atom_id res chain seq x y z
N LEU A 1 -6.67 17.69 -9.25
CA LEU A 1 -5.85 16.65 -9.92
C LEU A 1 -5.83 15.30 -9.18
N LEU A 2 -6.82 14.96 -8.34
CA LEU A 2 -6.93 13.67 -7.63
C LEU A 2 -8.32 13.01 -7.86
N ARG A 3 -8.74 12.87 -9.12
CA ARG A 3 -10.06 12.27 -9.45
C ARG A 3 -10.01 10.90 -10.13
N ASN A 4 -8.85 10.25 -10.23
CA ASN A 4 -8.74 8.95 -10.91
C ASN A 4 -8.03 7.88 -10.06
N THR A 5 -8.40 7.78 -8.77
CA THR A 5 -7.85 6.77 -7.83
C THR A 5 -8.61 5.43 -7.82
N SER A 6 -9.68 5.28 -8.62
CA SER A 6 -10.47 4.03 -8.67
C SER A 6 -9.71 2.82 -9.22
N TRP A 7 -8.74 3.04 -10.12
CA TRP A 7 -8.10 1.95 -10.87
C TRP A 7 -6.99 1.23 -10.11
N ALA A 8 -6.18 1.99 -9.38
CA ALA A 8 -5.16 1.38 -8.55
C ALA A 8 -5.84 0.65 -7.35
N LYS A 9 -7.02 1.11 -6.88
CA LYS A 9 -7.85 0.33 -5.94
C LYS A 9 -8.30 -0.99 -6.56
N LEU A 10 -8.74 -0.97 -7.83
CA LEU A 10 -9.06 -2.17 -8.60
C LEU A 10 -7.87 -3.13 -8.71
N PHE A 11 -6.63 -2.65 -8.78
CA PHE A 11 -5.43 -3.52 -8.80
C PHE A 11 -5.23 -4.27 -7.49
N VAL A 12 -5.29 -3.57 -6.34
CA VAL A 12 -5.17 -4.23 -5.03
C VAL A 12 -6.34 -5.19 -4.80
N ILE A 13 -7.55 -4.81 -5.22
CA ILE A 13 -8.72 -5.69 -5.21
C ILE A 13 -8.45 -6.92 -6.09
N PHE A 14 -7.99 -6.73 -7.33
CA PHE A 14 -7.73 -7.82 -8.26
C PHE A 14 -6.66 -8.75 -7.72
N PHE A 15 -5.55 -8.24 -7.19
CA PHE A 15 -4.51 -9.09 -6.60
C PHE A 15 -5.00 -9.85 -5.38
N ILE A 16 -5.69 -9.20 -4.43
CA ILE A 16 -6.22 -9.88 -3.24
C ILE A 16 -7.25 -10.95 -3.64
N VAL A 17 -8.16 -10.63 -4.57
CA VAL A 17 -9.22 -11.54 -5.02
C VAL A 17 -8.64 -12.68 -5.88
N TYR A 18 -7.71 -12.40 -6.78
CA TYR A 18 -7.07 -13.39 -7.65
C TYR A 18 -6.18 -14.33 -6.86
N TYR A 19 -5.40 -13.80 -5.90
CA TYR A 19 -4.68 -14.66 -4.95
C TYR A 19 -5.68 -15.50 -4.14
N ASN A 20 -6.83 -14.95 -3.71
CA ASN A 20 -7.81 -15.71 -2.92
C ASN A 20 -8.57 -16.81 -3.70
N GLU A 21 -8.82 -16.66 -5.01
CA GLU A 21 -9.35 -17.77 -5.82
C GLU A 21 -8.38 -18.97 -5.88
N THR A 22 -7.12 -18.76 -5.47
CA THR A 22 -6.09 -19.81 -5.43
C THR A 22 -5.50 -20.09 -4.02
N ILE A 23 -5.50 -19.14 -3.08
CA ILE A 23 -4.73 -19.10 -1.82
C ILE A 23 -5.35 -18.10 -0.81
N SER A 24 -5.80 -18.58 0.36
CA SER A 24 -6.23 -17.72 1.50
C SER A 24 -5.11 -16.78 1.95
N LEU A 25 -5.43 -15.54 2.36
CA LEU A 25 -4.43 -14.67 2.97
C LEU A 25 -3.86 -15.29 4.25
N PRO A 26 -2.56 -15.07 4.54
CA PRO A 26 -1.96 -15.47 5.81
C PRO A 26 -2.58 -14.77 7.03
N ASP A 27 -2.22 -15.23 8.22
CA ASP A 27 -2.93 -14.88 9.46
C ASP A 27 -2.76 -13.41 9.89
N ALA A 28 -1.54 -12.87 9.90
CA ALA A 28 -1.27 -11.52 10.43
C ALA A 28 -0.71 -10.57 9.37
N GLY A 29 -1.42 -9.46 9.13
CA GLY A 29 -1.04 -8.45 8.14
C GLY A 29 -0.84 -7.07 8.71
N VAL A 30 -0.12 -6.23 7.97
CA VAL A 30 -0.07 -4.78 8.21
C VAL A 30 -0.40 -4.01 6.94
N VAL A 31 -1.26 -3.00 7.09
CA VAL A 31 -1.73 -2.12 6.03
C VAL A 31 -1.08 -0.75 6.23
N VAL A 32 -0.41 -0.22 5.21
CA VAL A 32 0.24 1.10 5.26
C VAL A 32 -0.57 2.10 4.44
N GLY A 33 -0.99 3.19 5.10
CA GLY A 33 -1.65 4.35 4.49
C GLY A 33 -3.11 4.12 4.08
N SER A 34 -3.95 3.73 5.04
CA SER A 34 -5.38 3.43 4.79
C SER A 34 -6.27 4.22 5.74
N ILE A 35 -6.75 5.39 5.31
CA ILE A 35 -7.63 6.25 6.10
C ILE A 35 -9.03 5.63 6.29
N ASN A 36 -9.52 4.93 5.26
CA ASN A 36 -10.78 4.20 5.31
C ASN A 36 -10.47 2.70 5.24
N PRO A 37 -11.11 1.84 6.05
CA PRO A 37 -10.70 0.45 6.23
C PRO A 37 -11.10 -0.47 5.06
N TRP A 38 -10.98 -0.03 3.81
CA TRP A 38 -11.39 -0.80 2.63
C TRP A 38 -10.39 -1.92 2.32
N VAL A 39 -9.08 -1.68 2.48
CA VAL A 39 -8.05 -2.72 2.34
C VAL A 39 -8.20 -3.74 3.45
N GLU A 40 -8.42 -3.27 4.67
CA GLU A 40 -8.62 -4.07 5.86
C GLU A 40 -9.85 -4.97 5.73
N SER A 41 -10.96 -4.41 5.25
CA SER A 41 -12.19 -5.17 4.98
C SER A 41 -11.96 -6.27 3.94
N LEU A 42 -11.18 -5.99 2.89
CA LEU A 42 -10.79 -6.99 1.90
C LEU A 42 -9.90 -8.06 2.55
N CYS A 43 -8.88 -7.69 3.31
CA CYS A 43 -8.00 -8.65 3.97
C CYS A 43 -8.78 -9.60 4.89
N LEU A 44 -9.68 -9.06 5.73
CA LEU A 44 -10.51 -9.86 6.63
C LEU A 44 -11.45 -10.80 5.86
N LYS A 45 -12.06 -10.32 4.77
CA LYS A 45 -12.91 -11.14 3.90
C LYS A 45 -12.13 -12.32 3.28
N ASN A 46 -10.84 -12.13 3.02
CA ASN A 46 -9.97 -13.13 2.39
C ASN A 46 -9.12 -13.92 3.41
N GLY A 47 -9.55 -14.00 4.67
CA GLY A 47 -9.00 -14.94 5.65
C GLY A 47 -8.00 -14.38 6.66
N ALA A 48 -7.59 -13.11 6.54
CA ALA A 48 -6.69 -12.50 7.52
C ALA A 48 -7.33 -12.50 8.92
N LYS A 49 -6.58 -12.95 9.92
CA LYS A 49 -7.06 -13.09 11.31
C LYS A 49 -6.75 -11.87 12.17
N LYS A 50 -5.71 -11.11 11.83
CA LYS A 50 -5.31 -9.90 12.54
C LYS A 50 -4.65 -8.90 11.62
N LEU A 51 -5.03 -7.63 11.74
CA LEU A 51 -4.48 -6.55 10.94
C LEU A 51 -4.04 -5.39 11.84
N LEU A 52 -2.94 -4.76 11.45
CA LEU A 52 -2.51 -3.47 11.99
C LEU A 52 -2.51 -2.44 10.85
N THR A 53 -3.16 -1.29 11.04
CA THR A 53 -3.10 -0.19 10.08
C THR A 53 -2.12 0.87 10.56
N LEU A 54 -1.18 1.26 9.69
CA LEU A 54 -0.26 2.37 9.89
C LEU A 54 -0.75 3.59 9.13
N GLU A 55 -1.18 4.62 9.84
CA GLU A 55 -1.75 5.82 9.23
C GLU A 55 -1.47 7.05 10.11
N TYR A 56 -1.28 8.23 9.52
CA TYR A 56 -1.02 9.47 10.26
C TYR A 56 -2.30 10.01 10.92
N ASN A 57 -3.43 9.82 10.26
CA ASN A 57 -4.74 10.17 10.81
C ASN A 57 -5.16 9.16 11.87
N LYS A 58 -5.65 9.65 13.02
CA LYS A 58 -6.18 8.78 14.08
C LYS A 58 -7.37 7.99 13.55
N ILE A 59 -7.22 6.67 13.48
CA ILE A 59 -8.32 5.74 13.19
C ILE A 59 -8.86 5.22 14.53
N ILE A 60 -10.19 5.20 14.65
CA ILE A 60 -10.90 4.57 15.77
C ILE A 60 -11.61 3.35 15.20
N THR A 61 -11.36 2.19 15.80
CA THR A 61 -12.04 0.94 15.44
C THR A 61 -12.38 0.16 16.71
N ASP A 62 -13.55 -0.45 16.71
CA ASP A 62 -14.08 -1.35 17.74
C ASP A 62 -13.95 -2.83 17.32
N HIS A 63 -13.41 -3.09 16.13
CA HIS A 63 -13.31 -4.44 15.58
C HIS A 63 -12.11 -5.18 16.19
N GLU A 64 -12.36 -6.31 16.86
CA GLU A 64 -11.36 -7.09 17.62
C GLU A 64 -10.10 -7.49 16.83
N LYS A 65 -10.22 -7.64 15.50
CA LYS A 65 -9.14 -8.05 14.59
C LYS A 65 -8.34 -6.88 14.02
N LEU A 66 -8.76 -5.64 14.25
CA LEU A 66 -8.13 -4.45 13.70
C LEU A 66 -7.41 -3.67 14.81
N GLY A 67 -6.13 -3.40 14.58
CA GLY A 67 -5.36 -2.44 15.35
C GLY A 67 -5.00 -1.24 14.48
N TYR A 68 -4.65 -0.14 15.14
CA TYR A 68 -4.10 1.05 14.49
C TYR A 68 -2.84 1.51 15.25
N GLU A 69 -1.83 1.97 14.52
CA GLU A 69 -0.64 2.60 15.10
C GLU A 69 -0.18 3.78 14.25
N HIS A 70 0.26 4.85 14.92
CA HIS A 70 0.80 6.01 14.22
C HIS A 70 2.21 5.70 13.67
N PRO A 71 2.55 6.01 12.40
CA PRO A 71 3.83 5.66 11.78
C PRO A 71 5.06 6.09 12.59
N ILE A 72 5.04 7.28 13.20
CA ILE A 72 6.13 7.75 14.08
C ILE A 72 6.31 6.86 15.32
N LYS A 73 5.20 6.43 15.95
CA LYS A 73 5.27 5.54 17.12
C LYS A 73 5.72 4.15 16.71
N PHE A 74 5.18 3.63 15.62
CA PHE A 74 5.62 2.37 15.02
C PHE A 74 7.12 2.35 14.75
N ALA A 75 7.66 3.42 14.14
CA ALA A 75 9.08 3.55 13.85
C ALA A 75 9.96 3.66 15.10
N ARG A 76 9.49 4.30 16.17
CA ARG A 76 10.22 4.38 17.46
C ARG A 76 10.26 3.04 18.19
N GLU A 77 9.21 2.24 18.03
CA GLU A 77 9.04 0.95 18.69
C GLU A 77 9.28 -0.23 17.73
N TRP A 78 10.03 -0.01 16.65
CA TRP A 78 10.16 -0.95 15.52
C TRP A 78 10.61 -2.35 15.96
N GLN A 79 11.41 -2.46 17.02
CA GLN A 79 11.88 -3.73 17.56
C GLN A 79 10.73 -4.66 17.98
N LYS A 80 9.57 -4.12 18.36
CA LYS A 80 8.38 -4.91 18.72
C LYS A 80 7.76 -5.63 17.52
N TYR A 81 8.05 -5.14 16.31
CA TYR A 81 7.39 -5.53 15.07
C TYR A 81 8.27 -6.35 14.12
N VAL A 82 9.54 -6.56 14.47
CA VAL A 82 10.48 -7.38 13.69
C VAL A 82 9.90 -8.78 13.50
N GLU A 83 9.84 -9.22 12.25
CA GLU A 83 9.34 -10.54 11.84
C GLU A 83 7.96 -10.91 12.44
N LYS A 84 7.06 -9.93 12.58
CA LYS A 84 5.72 -10.16 13.15
C LYS A 84 4.65 -10.44 12.11
N PHE A 85 4.81 -9.94 10.89
CA PHE A 85 3.75 -9.97 9.89
C PHE A 85 4.04 -10.99 8.80
N ASP A 86 3.01 -11.71 8.39
CA ASP A 86 3.04 -12.64 7.27
C ASP A 86 2.92 -11.88 5.94
N PHE A 87 2.27 -10.71 5.94
CA PHE A 87 2.17 -9.87 4.76
C PHE A 87 2.05 -8.37 5.07
N VAL A 88 2.43 -7.57 4.06
CA VAL A 88 2.22 -6.12 3.98
C VAL A 88 1.34 -5.80 2.80
N ILE A 89 0.41 -4.87 2.97
CA ILE A 89 -0.26 -4.19 1.86
C ILE A 89 -0.02 -2.68 1.98
N SER A 90 0.46 -2.07 0.91
CA SER A 90 0.51 -0.60 0.82
C SER A 90 -0.09 -0.15 -0.49
N PHE A 91 -0.96 0.84 -0.41
CA PHE A 91 -1.66 1.37 -1.56
C PHE A 91 -1.58 2.89 -1.59
N SER A 92 -0.91 3.43 -2.60
CA SER A 92 -0.73 4.86 -2.78
C SER A 92 -0.26 5.56 -1.48
N SER A 93 0.87 5.11 -0.94
CA SER A 93 1.41 5.59 0.33
C SER A 93 2.92 5.78 0.27
N ILE A 94 3.66 4.72 -0.08
CA ILE A 94 5.14 4.72 -0.08
C ILE A 94 5.73 5.78 -1.02
N GLU A 95 5.07 6.08 -2.15
CA GLU A 95 5.51 7.10 -3.09
C GLU A 95 5.60 8.51 -2.50
N HIS A 96 4.93 8.75 -1.36
CA HIS A 96 4.92 10.02 -0.66
C HIS A 96 6.03 10.13 0.41
N SER A 97 6.63 9.02 0.84
CA SER A 97 7.54 8.98 1.98
C SER A 97 8.77 9.86 1.77
N GLY A 98 9.08 10.73 2.73
CA GLY A 98 10.24 11.61 2.69
C GLY A 98 10.05 12.86 1.82
N LEU A 99 8.83 13.15 1.38
CA LEU A 99 8.51 14.36 0.60
C LEU A 99 7.98 15.50 1.46
N GLY A 100 7.75 15.27 2.77
CA GLY A 100 7.25 16.28 3.69
C GLY A 100 5.80 16.70 3.46
N ARG A 101 5.07 15.98 2.59
CA ARG A 101 3.67 16.24 2.28
C ARG A 101 2.76 16.11 3.50
N TYR A 102 3.09 15.18 4.40
CA TYR A 102 2.28 14.83 5.56
C TYR A 102 2.93 15.27 6.88
N GLY A 103 3.90 16.19 6.82
CA GLY A 103 4.69 16.62 7.97
C GLY A 103 5.83 15.65 8.35
N ASP A 104 6.07 14.63 7.52
CA ASP A 104 7.26 13.79 7.60
C ASP A 104 8.55 14.60 7.30
N PRO A 105 9.71 14.23 7.88
CA PRO A 105 10.98 14.87 7.52
C PRO A 105 11.30 14.67 6.03
N LEU A 106 11.91 15.69 5.41
CA LEU A 106 12.41 15.56 4.04
C LEU A 106 13.54 14.53 3.98
N ASP A 107 13.35 13.55 3.10
CA ASP A 107 14.26 12.44 2.88
C ASP A 107 14.20 11.97 1.42
N PRO A 108 15.21 12.29 0.59
CA PRO A 108 15.26 11.91 -0.82
C PRO A 108 15.12 10.40 -1.08
N ILE A 109 15.46 9.55 -0.10
CA ILE A 109 15.36 8.09 -0.17
C ILE A 109 14.32 7.53 0.82
N GLY A 110 13.38 8.35 1.28
CA GLY A 110 12.40 7.98 2.30
C GLY A 110 11.50 6.81 1.90
N ASP A 111 11.12 6.71 0.63
CA ASP A 111 10.40 5.57 0.04
C ASP A 111 11.20 4.26 0.09
N ILE A 112 12.49 4.33 -0.25
CA ILE A 112 13.41 3.17 -0.17
C ILE A 112 13.58 2.73 1.27
N ARG A 113 13.77 3.68 2.20
CA ARG A 113 13.87 3.38 3.63
C ARG A 113 12.56 2.82 4.20
N GLU A 114 11.42 3.31 3.72
CA GLU A 114 10.12 2.77 4.14
C GLU A 114 9.97 1.31 3.71
N MET A 115 10.35 0.99 2.48
CA MET A 115 10.41 -0.41 2.02
C MET A 115 11.40 -1.25 2.83
N GLN A 116 12.56 -0.72 3.18
CA GLN A 116 13.51 -1.42 4.05
C GLN A 116 12.91 -1.76 5.42
N LYS A 117 12.18 -0.84 6.05
CA LYS A 117 11.45 -1.12 7.30
C LYS A 117 10.40 -2.20 7.10
N THR A 118 9.63 -2.11 6.01
CA THR A 118 8.66 -3.15 5.61
C THR A 118 9.32 -4.52 5.53
N TRP A 119 10.52 -4.63 4.93
CA TRP A 119 11.25 -5.90 4.85
C TRP A 119 11.67 -6.44 6.22
N CYS A 120 11.95 -5.58 7.21
CA CYS A 120 12.35 -6.01 8.56
C CYS A 120 11.17 -6.53 9.42
N ILE A 121 9.96 -6.04 9.18
CA ILE A 121 8.78 -6.41 9.97
C ILE A 121 8.06 -7.65 9.41
N LEU A 122 8.35 -8.00 8.16
CA LEU A 122 7.89 -9.22 7.54
C LEU A 122 8.69 -10.41 8.05
N LYS A 123 8.00 -11.52 8.28
CA LYS A 123 8.63 -12.83 8.51
C LYS A 123 9.40 -13.26 7.25
N GLU A 124 10.34 -14.19 7.42
CA GLU A 124 10.93 -14.88 6.28
C GLU A 124 9.84 -15.54 5.42
N GLY A 125 9.90 -15.32 4.10
CA GLY A 125 8.86 -15.76 3.16
C GLY A 125 7.59 -14.89 3.14
N GLY A 126 7.51 -13.84 3.96
CA GLY A 126 6.38 -12.92 3.99
C GLY A 126 6.19 -12.15 2.67
N LEU A 127 4.95 -11.78 2.38
CA LEU A 127 4.56 -11.17 1.11
C LEU A 127 4.36 -9.66 1.22
N ALA A 128 4.73 -8.90 0.20
CA ALA A 128 4.43 -7.47 0.10
C ALA A 128 3.61 -7.19 -1.15
N PHE A 129 2.41 -6.64 -0.96
CA PHE A 129 1.50 -6.21 -2.02
C PHE A 129 1.56 -4.69 -2.13
N LEU A 130 2.06 -4.18 -3.25
CA LEU A 130 2.35 -2.77 -3.43
C LEU A 130 1.56 -2.19 -4.62
N GLY A 131 0.70 -1.22 -4.36
CA GLY A 131 0.06 -0.40 -5.39
C GLY A 131 0.78 0.93 -5.55
N LEU A 132 1.72 1.00 -6.48
CA LEU A 132 2.59 2.16 -6.71
C LEU A 132 2.35 2.80 -8.09
N PRO A 133 2.50 4.13 -8.24
CA PRO A 133 2.50 4.76 -9.55
C PRO A 133 3.69 4.27 -10.38
N SER A 134 3.44 3.66 -11.54
CA SER A 134 4.47 3.15 -12.43
C SER A 134 4.50 3.93 -13.75
N GLY A 135 5.69 4.06 -14.35
CA GLY A 135 5.87 4.81 -15.58
C GLY A 135 7.33 5.16 -15.84
N MET A 136 7.57 6.35 -16.40
CA MET A 136 8.92 6.93 -16.43
C MET A 136 9.27 7.44 -15.04
N ASP A 137 10.48 7.16 -14.56
CA ASP A 137 10.95 7.64 -13.26
C ASP A 137 10.74 9.16 -13.14
N GLY A 138 10.06 9.59 -12.09
CA GLY A 138 9.67 10.99 -11.94
C GLY A 138 9.36 11.37 -10.51
N LEU A 139 9.53 12.66 -10.20
CA LEU A 139 9.18 13.28 -8.92
C LEU A 139 8.27 14.47 -9.18
N PHE A 140 7.05 14.41 -8.64
CA PHE A 140 6.06 15.47 -8.77
C PHE A 140 6.11 16.38 -7.55
N TYR A 141 7.18 17.17 -7.41
CA TYR A 141 7.44 18.00 -6.22
C TYR A 141 7.26 17.20 -4.93
N ASN A 142 6.48 17.69 -3.96
CA ASN A 142 6.13 16.97 -2.75
C ASN A 142 4.88 16.09 -2.91
N ALA A 143 4.33 15.96 -4.12
CA ALA A 143 3.09 15.23 -4.34
C ALA A 143 3.29 13.73 -4.31
N HIS A 144 4.15 13.16 -5.16
CA HIS A 144 4.46 11.73 -5.20
C HIS A 144 5.65 11.45 -6.13
N ARG A 145 6.15 10.21 -6.07
CA ARG A 145 7.08 9.63 -7.03
C ARG A 145 6.35 8.71 -8.02
N VAL A 146 6.85 8.67 -9.25
CA VAL A 146 6.51 7.65 -10.25
C VAL A 146 7.72 6.75 -10.43
N TYR A 147 7.51 5.44 -10.33
CA TYR A 147 8.57 4.44 -10.37
C TYR A 147 8.72 3.85 -11.76
N GLY A 148 9.90 4.04 -12.34
CA GLY A 148 10.31 3.46 -13.60
C GLY A 148 11.46 2.48 -13.45
N ARG A 149 12.20 2.27 -14.54
CA ARG A 149 13.24 1.24 -14.62
C ARG A 149 14.42 1.49 -13.67
N VAL A 150 14.64 2.73 -13.24
CA VAL A 150 15.78 3.07 -12.39
C VAL A 150 15.41 2.97 -10.91
N ARG A 151 14.29 3.59 -10.50
CA ARG A 151 13.95 3.68 -9.07
C ARG A 151 13.17 2.48 -8.56
N LEU A 152 12.30 1.88 -9.38
CA LEU A 152 11.49 0.73 -8.96
C LEU A 152 12.33 -0.41 -8.37
N PRO A 153 13.44 -0.85 -8.99
CA PRO A 153 14.25 -1.95 -8.45
C PRO A 153 14.89 -1.62 -7.09
N LEU A 154 15.14 -0.35 -6.79
CA LEU A 154 15.75 0.07 -5.52
C LEU A 154 14.85 -0.20 -4.32
N LEU A 155 13.52 -0.17 -4.52
CA LEU A 155 12.55 -0.47 -3.48
C LEU A 155 12.64 -1.92 -2.99
N PHE A 156 13.02 -2.84 -3.88
CA PHE A 156 13.00 -4.27 -3.58
C PHE A 156 14.31 -4.78 -3.01
N ASN A 157 15.42 -4.03 -3.08
CA ASN A 157 16.70 -4.39 -2.46
C ASN A 157 17.12 -5.87 -2.71
N GLY A 158 16.96 -6.36 -3.94
CA GLY A 158 17.31 -7.74 -4.32
C GLY A 158 16.29 -8.83 -3.93
N LYS A 159 15.11 -8.46 -3.39
CA LYS A 159 13.99 -9.40 -3.18
C LYS A 159 13.39 -9.84 -4.51
N THR A 160 12.90 -11.09 -4.56
CA THR A 160 12.21 -11.64 -5.74
C THR A 160 10.96 -10.82 -6.06
N LEU A 161 10.87 -10.32 -7.29
CA LEU A 161 9.76 -9.50 -7.74
C LEU A 161 8.83 -10.31 -8.66
N PHE A 162 7.54 -10.32 -8.32
CA PHE A 162 6.47 -10.70 -9.23
C PHE A 162 5.72 -9.43 -9.61
N SER A 163 5.87 -8.96 -10.85
CA SER A 163 5.22 -7.75 -11.35
C SER A 163 4.22 -8.07 -12.45
N GLN A 164 3.04 -7.46 -12.40
CA GLN A 164 2.12 -7.37 -13.54
C GLN A 164 1.89 -5.89 -13.87
N ASN A 165 2.24 -5.49 -15.10
CA ASN A 165 1.96 -4.16 -15.62
C ASN A 165 0.59 -4.17 -16.29
N LEU A 166 -0.44 -3.67 -15.61
CA LEU A 166 -1.74 -3.41 -16.23
C LEU A 166 -1.70 -2.05 -16.95
N LYS A 167 -1.61 -2.08 -18.28
CA LYS A 167 -1.99 -0.94 -19.12
C LYS A 167 -3.45 -1.12 -19.51
N ILE A 168 -4.34 -0.29 -18.96
CA ILE A 168 -5.73 -0.24 -19.38
C ILE A 168 -5.96 1.14 -20.00
N GLU A 169 -6.14 1.16 -21.33
CA GLU A 169 -6.60 2.34 -22.06
C GLU A 169 -8.09 2.53 -21.76
N ILE A 170 -8.46 3.73 -21.29
CA ILE A 170 -9.86 4.09 -21.04
C ILE A 170 -10.32 4.87 -22.28
N GLU A 171 -11.22 4.30 -23.09
CA GLU A 171 -12.03 5.10 -24.00
C GLU A 171 -13.04 5.90 -23.16
N VAL A 172 -12.99 7.23 -23.30
CA VAL A 172 -13.76 8.21 -22.52
C VAL A 172 -15.20 8.32 -23.04
N THR A 173 -15.92 7.20 -23.14
CA THR A 173 -17.31 7.17 -23.64
C THR A 173 -18.33 6.62 -22.64
N ASP A 174 -17.92 5.85 -21.63
CA ASP A 174 -18.89 5.19 -20.72
C ASP A 174 -19.26 5.99 -19.46
N LEU A 175 -18.63 7.16 -19.23
CA LEU A 175 -18.90 8.01 -18.07
C LEU A 175 -20.06 9.01 -18.24
N PHE A 176 -20.66 9.12 -19.43
CA PHE A 176 -21.73 10.09 -19.71
C PHE A 176 -23.15 9.59 -19.44
N TRP A 177 -23.37 8.27 -19.28
CA TRP A 177 -24.73 7.71 -19.23
C TRP A 177 -25.41 7.70 -17.85
N HIS A 178 -24.69 7.93 -16.75
CA HIS A 178 -25.26 7.82 -15.39
C HIS A 178 -25.49 9.14 -14.64
N PHE A 179 -25.17 10.30 -15.23
CA PHE A 179 -25.36 11.61 -14.59
C PHE A 179 -26.66 12.35 -14.95
N ASN A 180 -27.55 11.76 -15.75
CA ASN A 180 -28.84 12.39 -16.17
C ASN A 180 -30.09 11.60 -15.75
N ARG A 181 -30.06 10.92 -14.60
CA ARG A 181 -31.29 10.48 -13.91
C ARG A 181 -31.24 10.86 -12.43
N LYS A 182 -31.57 12.12 -12.15
CA LYS A 182 -32.57 12.57 -11.19
C LYS A 182 -32.57 14.09 -11.13
#